data_AF-A0A9W8VCN6-F1
#
_entry.id   AF-A0A9W8VCN6-F1
#
_cell.length_a   1.000
_cell.length_b   1.000
_cell.length_c   1.000
_cell.angle_alpha   90.00
_cell.angle_beta   90.00
_cell.angle_gamma   90.00
#
_symmetry.space_group_name_H-M   'P 1'
#
loop_
_entity.id
_entity.type
_entity.pdbx_description
1 polymer ?
#
loop_
_entity_poly.entity_id
_entity_poly.type
_entity_poly.pdbx_seq_one_letter_code
_entity_poly.pdbx_strand_id
1 'polypeptide(L)'
;MEKLVYLLKPPTRRRDAGKQMQVLCRGLPWSGTDSLRSALMIFGSSDVYHGFAITARQREDCAFWIPLIRRRLASPDFQESVDFDSVPANCGAVTDGPANVFGEELLSYYPNAKVILNRRRNVDAWYSSMHEEDMS
;
A
#
# COMPACT_ATOMS: atom_id res chain seq x y z
N MET A 1 -13.79 -16.10 -13.22
CA MET A 1 -13.13 -15.25 -14.23
C MET A 1 -11.75 -14.74 -13.81
N GLU A 2 -11.51 -14.36 -12.54
CA GLU A 2 -10.22 -13.77 -12.13
C GLU A 2 -8.99 -14.67 -12.36
N LYS A 3 -9.10 -15.97 -12.04
CA LYS A 3 -8.03 -16.96 -12.31
C LYS A 3 -7.73 -17.18 -13.80
N LEU A 4 -8.58 -16.69 -14.70
CA LEU A 4 -8.40 -16.80 -16.16
C LEU A 4 -7.78 -15.53 -16.76
N VAL A 5 -7.95 -14.36 -16.12
CA VAL A 5 -7.48 -13.06 -16.62
C VAL A 5 -6.07 -12.74 -16.12
N TYR A 6 -5.72 -13.18 -14.91
CA TYR A 6 -4.37 -13.04 -14.36
C TYR A 6 -3.84 -14.41 -13.95
N LEU A 7 -2.94 -15.00 -14.75
CA LEU A 7 -2.21 -16.24 -14.40
C LEU A 7 -1.19 -16.04 -13.27
N LEU A 8 -1.26 -14.90 -12.57
CA LEU A 8 -0.36 -14.53 -11.49
C LEU A 8 -0.78 -15.26 -10.22
N LYS A 9 0.19 -15.92 -9.59
CA LYS A 9 -0.01 -16.49 -8.25
C LYS A 9 0.14 -15.38 -7.23
N PRO A 10 -0.76 -15.27 -6.23
CA PRO A 10 -0.58 -14.33 -5.12
C PRO A 10 0.78 -14.58 -4.45
N PRO A 11 1.50 -13.52 -4.05
CA PRO A 11 2.72 -13.67 -3.29
C PRO A 11 2.43 -14.31 -1.92
N THR A 12 3.36 -15.14 -1.45
CA THR A 12 3.30 -15.81 -0.14
C THR A 12 4.52 -15.44 0.70
N ARG A 13 4.96 -14.19 0.58
CA ARG A 13 6.14 -13.69 1.29
C ARG A 13 5.85 -13.67 2.80
N ARG A 14 6.92 -13.69 3.60
CA ARG A 14 6.81 -13.64 5.06
C ARG A 14 7.78 -12.60 5.59
N ARG A 15 7.42 -11.99 6.70
CA ARG A 15 8.31 -11.11 7.45
C ARG A 15 9.30 -11.95 8.26
N ASP A 16 10.58 -11.62 8.13
CA ASP A 16 11.66 -12.29 8.85
C ASP A 16 11.66 -11.93 10.34
N ALA A 17 12.16 -12.84 11.17
CA ALA A 17 12.36 -12.57 12.59
C ALA A 17 13.28 -11.36 12.80
N GLY A 18 12.83 -10.38 13.59
CA GLY A 18 13.56 -9.13 13.85
C GLY A 18 13.28 -8.00 12.87
N LYS A 19 12.50 -8.23 11.80
CA LYS A 19 11.92 -7.16 10.99
C LYS A 19 10.54 -6.78 11.55
N GLN A 20 10.19 -5.50 11.44
CA GLN A 20 8.91 -5.00 11.93
C GLN A 20 8.37 -3.91 11.00
N MET A 21 7.04 -3.85 10.87
CA MET A 21 6.37 -2.67 10.32
C MET A 21 6.48 -1.52 11.32
N GLN A 22 7.18 -0.46 10.96
CA GLN A 22 7.45 0.68 11.82
C GLN A 22 6.50 1.83 11.53
N VAL A 23 6.18 2.08 10.25
CA VAL A 23 5.39 3.26 9.86
C VAL A 23 4.34 2.91 8.79
N LEU A 24 3.10 3.29 9.04
CA LEU A 24 2.01 3.27 8.07
C LEU A 24 1.71 4.70 7.61
N CYS A 25 2.01 5.01 6.35
CA CYS A 25 1.70 6.29 5.75
C CYS A 25 0.35 6.22 5.04
N ARG A 26 -0.59 7.07 5.46
CA ARG A 26 -2.02 7.00 5.08
C ARG A 26 -2.47 8.10 4.11
N GLY A 27 -1.53 8.81 3.49
CA GLY A 27 -1.88 9.79 2.46
C GLY A 27 -2.43 9.14 1.19
N LEU A 28 -3.28 9.88 0.50
CA LEU A 28 -3.78 9.52 -0.82
C LEU A 28 -2.66 9.55 -1.86
N PRO A 29 -2.80 8.86 -3.01
CA PRO A 29 -1.90 9.05 -4.13
C PRO A 29 -1.83 10.54 -4.50
N TRP A 30 -0.70 10.99 -5.06
CA TRP A 30 -0.40 12.40 -5.33
C TRP A 30 -0.32 13.31 -4.10
N SER A 31 -0.30 12.82 -2.87
CA SER A 31 -0.12 13.66 -1.66
C SER A 31 1.35 13.72 -1.16
N GLY A 32 2.32 13.52 -2.05
CA GLY A 32 3.75 13.48 -1.71
C GLY A 32 4.22 12.13 -1.16
N THR A 33 3.57 11.04 -1.56
CA THR A 33 3.85 9.68 -1.09
C THR A 33 5.25 9.20 -1.45
N ASP A 34 5.73 9.47 -2.67
CA ASP A 34 7.08 9.06 -3.09
C ASP A 34 8.19 9.90 -2.43
N SER A 35 7.94 11.20 -2.20
CA SER A 35 8.85 12.02 -1.40
C SER A 35 8.96 11.50 0.03
N LEU A 36 7.84 11.08 0.62
CA LEU A 36 7.82 10.48 1.96
C LEU A 36 8.51 9.11 1.98
N ARG A 37 8.30 8.28 0.96
CA ARG A 37 9.01 7.02 0.74
C ARG A 37 10.53 7.25 0.75
N SER A 38 10.98 8.23 -0.03
CA SER A 38 12.40 8.61 -0.11
C SER A 38 12.96 9.06 1.24
N ALA A 39 12.23 9.90 1.96
CA ALA A 39 12.63 10.34 3.30
C ALA A 39 12.74 9.15 4.29
N LEU A 40 11.79 8.22 4.28
CA LEU A 40 11.81 7.05 5.17
C LEU A 40 12.98 6.11 4.88
N MET A 41 13.36 5.96 3.60
CA MET A 41 14.56 5.22 3.21
C MET A 41 15.83 5.91 3.75
N ILE A 42 15.91 7.24 3.66
CA ILE A 42 17.03 8.03 4.22
C ILE A 42 17.12 7.86 5.75
N PHE A 43 15.98 7.83 6.45
CA PHE A 43 15.93 7.62 7.90
C PHE A 43 16.18 6.16 8.34
N GLY A 44 16.54 5.27 7.42
CA GLY A 44 16.97 3.91 7.74
C GLY A 44 15.88 2.85 7.73
N SER A 45 14.72 3.12 7.11
CA SER A 45 13.74 2.06 6.83
C SER A 45 14.36 1.03 5.87
N SER A 46 14.27 -0.25 6.19
CA SER A 46 14.92 -1.31 5.40
C SER A 46 14.44 -1.39 3.96
N ASP A 47 13.12 -1.27 3.77
CA ASP A 47 12.45 -1.03 2.48
C ASP A 47 11.11 -0.35 2.78
N VAL A 48 10.56 0.34 1.79
CA VAL A 48 9.27 1.02 1.87
C VAL A 48 8.39 0.57 0.71
N TYR A 49 7.28 -0.09 1.05
CA TYR A 49 6.30 -0.51 0.06
C TYR A 49 5.58 0.72 -0.49
N HIS A 50 5.43 0.77 -1.81
CA HIS A 50 4.75 1.85 -2.55
C HIS A 50 4.11 1.25 -3.80
N GLY A 51 3.12 1.92 -4.39
CA GLY A 51 2.44 1.48 -5.61
C GLY A 51 3.37 1.16 -6.78
N PHE A 52 4.56 1.78 -6.82
CA PHE A 52 5.60 1.49 -7.81
C PHE A 52 6.13 0.06 -7.75
N ALA A 53 6.00 -0.62 -6.61
CA ALA A 53 6.34 -2.03 -6.50
C ALA A 53 5.59 -2.86 -7.56
N ILE A 54 4.30 -2.58 -7.75
CA ILE A 54 3.43 -3.30 -8.67
C ILE A 54 3.81 -3.03 -10.12
N THR A 55 4.11 -1.78 -10.48
CA THR A 55 4.40 -1.40 -11.87
C THR A 55 5.82 -1.80 -12.30
N ALA A 56 6.78 -1.77 -11.37
CA ALA A 56 8.19 -1.99 -11.68
C ALA A 56 8.69 -3.41 -11.39
N ARG A 57 8.55 -3.90 -10.14
CA ARG A 57 9.36 -5.03 -9.63
C ARG A 57 8.57 -6.26 -9.14
N GLN A 58 7.29 -6.11 -8.82
CA GLN A 58 6.45 -7.10 -8.11
C GLN A 58 5.03 -7.08 -8.67
N ARG A 59 4.89 -7.36 -9.98
CA ARG A 59 3.60 -7.34 -10.68
C ARG A 59 2.61 -8.36 -10.13
N GLU A 60 3.11 -9.47 -9.58
CA GLU A 60 2.34 -10.53 -8.94
C GLU A 60 1.52 -10.05 -7.73
N ASP A 61 1.90 -8.93 -7.13
CA ASP A 61 1.15 -8.31 -6.03
C ASP A 61 -0.28 -7.92 -6.44
N CYS A 62 -0.51 -7.65 -7.74
CA CYS A 62 -1.86 -7.46 -8.28
C CYS A 62 -2.79 -8.64 -7.97
N ALA A 63 -2.27 -9.88 -7.96
CA ALA A 63 -3.05 -11.08 -7.67
C ALA A 63 -3.51 -11.15 -6.20
N PHE A 64 -2.85 -10.41 -5.31
CA PHE A 64 -3.29 -10.21 -3.94
C PHE A 64 -4.26 -9.01 -3.84
N TRP A 65 -3.85 -7.84 -4.35
CA TRP A 65 -4.58 -6.60 -4.12
C TRP A 65 -5.90 -6.48 -4.88
N ILE A 66 -5.95 -6.84 -6.16
CA ILE A 66 -7.16 -6.67 -6.99
C ILE A 66 -8.38 -7.39 -6.40
N PRO A 67 -8.32 -8.72 -6.14
CA PRO A 67 -9.49 -9.42 -5.61
C PRO A 67 -9.85 -8.95 -4.20
N LEU A 68 -8.85 -8.56 -3.40
CA LEU A 68 -9.07 -8.04 -2.05
C LEU A 68 -9.80 -6.69 -2.05
N ILE A 69 -9.35 -5.74 -2.89
CA ILE A 69 -9.98 -4.43 -3.07
C ILE A 69 -11.42 -4.60 -3.57
N ARG A 70 -11.66 -5.49 -4.53
CA ARG A 70 -13.02 -5.76 -5.02
C ARG A 70 -13.96 -6.23 -3.91
N ARG A 71 -13.51 -7.15 -3.05
CA ARG A 71 -14.31 -7.61 -1.90
C ARG A 71 -14.54 -6.49 -0.89
N ARG A 72 -13.51 -5.68 -0.60
CA ARG A 72 -13.64 -4.49 0.26
C ARG A 72 -14.66 -3.48 -0.28
N LEU A 73 -14.61 -3.17 -1.57
CA LEU A 73 -15.55 -2.22 -2.18
C LEU A 73 -16.97 -2.76 -2.28
N ALA A 74 -17.14 -4.08 -2.35
CA ALA A 74 -18.46 -4.72 -2.38
C ALA A 74 -19.13 -4.82 -1.01
N SER A 75 -18.40 -4.60 0.09
CA SER A 75 -18.89 -4.76 1.45
C SER A 75 -18.45 -3.61 2.36
N PRO A 76 -19.38 -2.76 2.82
CA PRO A 76 -19.08 -1.69 3.78
C PRO A 76 -18.49 -2.24 5.09
N ASP A 77 -18.94 -3.42 5.53
CA ASP A 77 -18.54 -4.09 6.78
C ASP A 77 -17.44 -5.13 6.55
N PHE A 78 -16.45 -4.81 5.72
CA PHE A 78 -15.37 -5.73 5.39
C PHE A 78 -14.57 -6.15 6.65
N GLN A 79 -14.67 -7.44 7.02
CA GLN A 79 -14.02 -8.01 8.22
C GLN A 79 -13.22 -9.27 7.90
N GLU A 80 -12.64 -9.36 6.71
CA GLU A 80 -11.82 -10.51 6.32
C GLU A 80 -10.48 -10.49 7.06
N SER A 81 -10.04 -11.65 7.56
CA SER A 81 -8.67 -11.82 8.04
C SER A 81 -7.73 -11.86 6.84
N VAL A 82 -6.84 -10.87 6.75
CA VAL A 82 -5.92 -10.69 5.64
C VAL A 82 -4.49 -10.82 6.13
N ASP A 83 -3.71 -11.68 5.49
CA ASP A 83 -2.28 -11.75 5.74
C ASP A 83 -1.54 -10.65 4.96
N PHE A 84 -1.44 -9.45 5.54
CA PHE A 84 -0.78 -8.35 4.85
C PHE A 84 0.70 -8.61 4.61
N ASP A 85 1.42 -9.34 5.48
CA ASP A 85 2.84 -9.62 5.28
C ASP A 85 3.14 -10.44 3.99
N SER A 86 2.14 -11.09 3.40
CA SER A 86 2.25 -11.73 2.08
C SER A 86 2.71 -10.76 0.98
N VAL A 87 2.49 -9.45 1.15
CA VAL A 87 2.91 -8.42 0.19
C VAL A 87 4.07 -7.56 0.70
N PRO A 88 3.94 -6.64 1.68
CA PRO A 88 5.05 -5.79 2.09
C PRO A 88 6.17 -6.55 2.80
N ALA A 89 5.90 -7.74 3.35
CA ALA A 89 6.88 -8.64 3.96
C ALA A 89 7.89 -7.91 4.86
N ASN A 90 9.14 -7.78 4.44
CA ASN A 90 10.22 -7.14 5.20
C ASN A 90 10.27 -5.60 5.12
N CYS A 91 9.30 -4.96 4.45
CA CYS A 91 9.20 -3.50 4.44
C CYS A 91 9.00 -2.98 5.87
N GLY A 92 9.75 -1.93 6.20
CA GLY A 92 9.63 -1.20 7.46
C GLY A 92 8.55 -0.12 7.41
N ALA A 93 8.14 0.28 6.21
CA ALA A 93 7.03 1.20 6.04
C ALA A 93 6.19 0.90 4.80
N VAL A 94 4.99 1.45 4.78
CA VAL A 94 4.06 1.41 3.63
C VAL A 94 3.62 2.84 3.32
N THR A 95 3.67 3.19 2.05
CA THR A 95 3.23 4.46 1.48
C THR A 95 2.35 4.18 0.27
N ASP A 96 1.46 5.12 -0.08
CA ASP A 96 0.65 5.07 -1.30
C ASP A 96 -0.34 3.89 -1.39
N GLY A 97 -1.05 3.81 -2.51
CA GLY A 97 -1.85 2.65 -2.89
C GLY A 97 -1.00 1.46 -3.33
N PRO A 98 -1.59 0.25 -3.35
CA PRO A 98 -2.98 -0.08 -2.99
C PRO A 98 -3.27 -0.27 -1.49
N ALA A 99 -2.22 -0.34 -0.66
CA ALA A 99 -2.38 -0.63 0.77
C ALA A 99 -3.17 0.46 1.52
N ASN A 100 -3.13 1.72 1.07
CA ASN A 100 -3.89 2.82 1.64
C ASN A 100 -5.44 2.66 1.60
N VAL A 101 -5.97 1.67 0.87
CA VAL A 101 -7.40 1.30 0.90
C VAL A 101 -7.77 0.63 2.23
N PHE A 102 -6.83 -0.06 2.89
CA PHE A 102 -7.06 -0.90 4.06
C PHE A 102 -6.68 -0.19 5.35
N GLY A 103 -7.41 0.88 5.67
CA GLY A 103 -7.23 1.73 6.88
C GLY A 103 -7.07 0.95 8.15
N GLU A 104 -8.23 0.50 8.60
CA GLU A 104 -8.45 -0.10 9.90
C GLU A 104 -7.81 -1.49 9.98
N GLU A 105 -7.77 -2.22 8.87
CA GLU A 105 -7.21 -3.57 8.81
C GLU A 105 -5.68 -3.53 8.98
N LEU A 106 -4.99 -2.58 8.34
CA LEU A 106 -3.54 -2.44 8.52
C LEU A 106 -3.18 -1.96 9.94
N LEU A 107 -4.00 -1.11 10.55
CA LEU A 107 -3.80 -0.69 11.94
C LEU A 107 -4.00 -1.84 12.91
N SER A 108 -5.01 -2.68 12.65
CA SER A 108 -5.29 -3.88 13.45
C SER A 108 -4.19 -4.94 13.29
N TYR A 109 -3.68 -5.12 12.06
CA TYR A 109 -2.64 -6.10 11.75
C TYR A 109 -1.25 -5.65 12.22
N TYR A 110 -0.94 -4.35 12.17
CA TYR A 110 0.32 -3.76 12.64
C TYR A 110 0.10 -2.79 13.81
N PRO A 111 -0.34 -3.26 14.99
CA PRO A 111 -0.77 -2.38 16.09
C PRO A 111 0.36 -1.53 16.69
N ASN A 112 1.60 -1.94 16.48
CA ASN A 112 2.79 -1.23 16.98
C ASN A 112 3.37 -0.22 15.97
N ALA A 113 2.84 -0.16 14.74
CA ALA A 113 3.32 0.77 13.73
C ALA A 113 2.83 2.19 14.03
N LYS A 114 3.72 3.18 13.87
CA LYS A 114 3.36 4.59 13.94
C LYS A 114 2.60 5.00 12.68
N VAL A 115 1.73 6.00 12.79
CA VAL A 115 0.92 6.46 11.67
C VAL A 115 1.36 7.86 11.24
N ILE A 116 1.56 8.04 9.93
CA ILE A 116 1.75 9.36 9.31
C ILE A 116 0.60 9.59 8.34
N LEU A 117 -0.15 10.67 8.53
CA LEU A 117 -1.12 11.14 7.55
C LEU A 117 -0.53 12.33 6.78
N ASN A 118 0.12 12.05 5.64
CA ASN A 118 0.51 13.09 4.71
C ASN A 118 -0.71 13.57 3.91
N ARG A 119 -0.86 14.89 3.77
CA ARG A 119 -2.01 15.53 3.14
C ARG A 119 -1.55 16.75 2.35
N ARG A 120 -2.23 17.03 1.24
CA ARG A 120 -2.14 18.35 0.61
C ARG A 120 -2.95 19.36 1.43
N ARG A 121 -2.48 20.61 1.47
CA ARG A 121 -3.22 21.71 2.10
C ARG A 121 -4.39 22.18 1.25
N ASN A 122 -4.25 22.09 -0.07
CA ASN A 122 -5.24 22.50 -1.06
C ASN A 122 -5.72 21.25 -1.82
N VAL A 123 -7.04 21.01 -1.80
CA VAL A 123 -7.69 19.87 -2.46
C VAL A 123 -7.73 20.05 -3.96
N ASP A 124 -7.99 21.26 -4.47
CA ASP A 124 -7.97 21.55 -5.91
C ASP A 124 -6.58 21.29 -6.49
N ALA A 125 -5.54 21.71 -5.78
CA ALA A 125 -4.15 21.43 -6.18
C ALA A 125 -3.82 19.93 -6.15
N TRP A 126 -4.45 19.14 -5.27
CA TRP A 126 -4.33 17.68 -5.32
C TRP A 126 -5.04 17.11 -6.54
N TYR A 127 -6.27 17.57 -6.80
CA TYR A 127 -7.09 17.13 -7.92
C TYR A 127 -6.45 17.43 -9.28
N SER A 128 -5.92 18.64 -9.48
CA SER A 128 -5.17 18.99 -10.71
C SER A 128 -3.98 18.06 -10.93
N SER A 129 -3.23 17.74 -9.86
CA SER A 129 -2.08 16.84 -9.97
C SER A 129 -2.45 15.40 -10.33
N MET A 130 -3.63 14.95 -9.91
CA MET A 130 -4.15 13.63 -10.29
C MET A 130 -4.57 13.63 -11.77
N HIS A 131 -5.29 14.65 -12.21
CA HIS A 131 -5.78 14.76 -13.59
C HIS A 131 -4.70 15.00 -14.64
N GLU A 132 -3.65 15.75 -14.31
CA GLU A 132 -2.53 15.99 -15.23
C GLU A 132 -1.80 14.69 -15.59
N GLU A 133 -1.63 13.77 -14.64
CA GLU A 133 -1.02 12.46 -14.89
C GLU A 133 -1.94 11.52 -15.70
N ASP A 134 -3.25 11.53 -15.46
CA ASP A 134 -4.20 10.68 -16.21
C ASP A 134 -4.26 11.02 -17.72
N MET A 135 -3.79 12.21 -18.10
CA MET A 135 -3.79 12.71 -19.48
C MET A 135 -2.44 12.54 -20.22
N SER A 136 -1.41 12.01 -19.56
CA SER A 136 -0.06 11.79 -20.11
C SER A 136 0.24 10.33 -20.40
#